data_AF-A0A1E5RN90-F1
#
_entry.id   AF-A0A1E5RN90-F1
#
_cell.length_a   1.000
_cell.length_b   1.000
_cell.length_c   1.000
_cell.angle_alpha   90.00
_cell.angle_beta   90.00
_cell.angle_gamma   90.00
#
_symmetry.space_group_name_H-M   'P 1'
#
loop_
_entity.id
_entity.type
_entity.pdbx_description
1 polymer ?
#
loop_
_entity_poly.entity_id
_entity_poly.type
_entity_poly.pdbx_seq_one_letter_code
_entity_poly.pdbx_strand_id
1 'polypeptide(L)'
;MSAVSFTPELKASYKNLVKSLVRSSRRSRIQQLEASQKKEIALLKYDLIKLNRLNLQSTDPKNMEKHSDTKKQIERLENSALENSKKLLFHPQISHLKELILTSTPSSDSTKHSNRIKHFKEVSDFLINQSEYDELVERYNPGLTMSQEEKVKRTAQKVGFEIPPERVN
;
A
#
# COMPACT_ATOMS: atom_id res chain seq x y z
N MET A 1 26.91 -3.09 32.07
CA MET A 1 26.37 -3.25 30.70
C MET A 1 25.77 -1.94 30.26
N SER A 2 26.54 -1.10 29.57
CA SER A 2 26.07 0.22 29.15
C SER A 2 25.07 0.06 28.00
N ALA A 3 23.88 0.63 28.16
CA ALA A 3 22.85 0.60 27.13
C ALA A 3 23.39 1.27 25.85
N VAL A 4 23.46 0.52 24.75
CA VAL A 4 23.81 1.06 23.44
C VAL A 4 22.71 2.05 23.04
N SER A 5 23.00 3.33 23.17
CA SER A 5 22.11 4.42 22.81
C SER A 5 22.46 4.95 21.42
N PHE A 6 21.44 5.40 20.69
CA PHE A 6 21.66 6.08 19.42
C PHE A 6 22.38 7.41 19.68
N THR A 7 23.48 7.66 18.96
CA THR A 7 24.02 9.02 18.83
C THR A 7 22.98 9.93 18.16
N PRO A 8 22.98 11.24 18.44
CA PRO A 8 21.99 12.16 17.89
C PRO A 8 21.99 12.16 16.35
N GLU A 9 23.16 12.07 15.72
CA GLU A 9 23.30 12.03 14.26
C GLU A 9 22.74 10.75 13.66
N LEU A 10 23.08 9.59 14.23
CA LEU A 10 22.54 8.30 13.78
C LEU A 10 21.01 8.27 13.93
N LYS A 11 20.48 8.83 15.03
CA LYS A 11 19.04 8.96 15.25
C LYS A 11 18.38 9.83 14.18
N ALA A 12 19.01 10.94 13.79
CA ALA A 12 18.50 11.82 12.75
C ALA A 12 18.49 11.13 11.37
N SER A 13 19.60 10.51 10.99
CA SER A 13 19.71 9.77 9.71
C SER A 13 18.73 8.61 9.64
N TYR A 14 18.61 7.83 10.72
CA TYR A 14 17.62 6.76 10.83
C TYR A 14 16.17 7.26 10.70
N LYS A 15 15.82 8.38 11.34
CA LYS A 15 14.49 8.98 11.20
C LYS A 15 14.20 9.39 9.75
N ASN A 16 15.20 9.92 9.04
CA ASN A 16 15.04 10.30 7.63
C ASN A 16 14.82 9.07 6.75
N LEU A 17 15.61 8.02 6.95
CA LEU A 17 15.42 6.73 6.28
C LEU A 17 14.01 6.15 6.52
N VAL A 18 13.51 6.19 7.75
CA VAL A 18 12.16 5.71 8.06
C VAL A 18 11.10 6.54 7.33
N LYS A 19 11.26 7.87 7.29
CA LYS A 19 10.32 8.75 6.58
C LYS A 19 10.31 8.48 5.08
N SER A 20 11.47 8.31 4.45
CA SER A 20 11.56 8.01 3.01
C SER A 20 11.02 6.62 2.67
N LEU A 21 11.23 5.61 3.53
CA LEU A 21 10.61 4.29 3.41
C LEU A 21 9.08 4.35 3.51
N VAL A 22 8.54 5.09 4.48
CA VAL A 22 7.09 5.26 4.62
C VAL A 22 6.49 5.96 3.39
N ARG A 23 7.16 7.01 2.90
CA ARG A 23 6.70 7.76 1.72
C ARG A 23 6.70 6.91 0.45
N SER A 24 7.83 6.27 0.13
CA SER A 24 7.99 5.44 -1.07
C SER A 24 7.04 4.24 -1.10
N SER A 25 6.84 3.58 0.05
CA SER A 25 5.91 2.44 0.15
C SER A 25 4.43 2.83 0.20
N ARG A 26 4.07 4.12 0.33
CA ARG A 26 2.68 4.53 0.56
C ARG A 26 1.75 4.07 -0.56
N ARG A 27 2.15 4.27 -1.83
CA ARG A 27 1.33 3.96 -3.01
C ARG A 27 1.03 2.47 -3.12
N SER A 28 2.06 1.64 -3.05
CA SER A 28 1.90 0.18 -3.14
C SER A 28 1.07 -0.37 -1.97
N ARG A 29 1.20 0.23 -0.79
CA ARG A 29 0.39 -0.15 0.38
C ARG A 29 -1.08 0.25 0.25
N ILE A 30 -1.38 1.41 -0.33
CA ILE A 30 -2.76 1.79 -0.65
C ILE A 30 -3.36 0.75 -1.61
N GLN A 31 -2.64 0.39 -2.68
CA GLN A 31 -3.10 -0.63 -3.63
C GLN A 31 -3.31 -2.00 -2.96
N GLN A 32 -2.42 -2.42 -2.05
CA GLN A 32 -2.59 -3.66 -1.28
C GLN A 32 -3.81 -3.59 -0.36
N LEU A 33 -4.03 -2.46 0.29
CA LEU A 33 -5.19 -2.25 1.16
C LEU A 33 -6.49 -2.28 0.35
N GLU A 34 -6.55 -1.59 -0.78
CA GLU A 34 -7.67 -1.65 -1.72
C GLU A 34 -7.95 -3.08 -2.19
N ALA A 35 -6.91 -3.82 -2.58
CA ALA A 35 -7.05 -5.21 -2.99
C ALA A 35 -7.57 -6.09 -1.86
N SER A 36 -7.10 -5.90 -0.63
CA SER A 36 -7.58 -6.63 0.55
C SER A 36 -9.03 -6.29 0.91
N GLN A 37 -9.41 -5.01 0.82
CA GLN A 37 -10.76 -4.56 1.08
C GLN A 37 -11.74 -5.07 0.03
N LYS A 38 -11.36 -5.06 -1.26
CA LYS A 38 -12.15 -5.66 -2.34
C LYS A 38 -12.43 -7.15 -2.09
N LYS A 39 -11.43 -7.89 -1.61
CA LYS A 39 -11.59 -9.30 -1.21
C LYS A 39 -12.56 -9.45 -0.03
N GLU A 40 -12.40 -8.63 1.01
CA GLU A 40 -13.29 -8.64 2.18
C GLU A 40 -14.76 -8.35 1.79
N ILE A 41 -14.97 -7.32 0.98
CA ILE A 41 -16.30 -6.97 0.46
C ILE A 41 -16.89 -8.12 -0.37
N ALA A 42 -16.09 -8.78 -1.21
CA ALA A 42 -16.56 -9.92 -2.01
C ALA A 42 -17.01 -11.10 -1.13
N LEU A 43 -16.26 -11.41 -0.07
CA LEU A 43 -16.63 -12.45 0.90
C LEU A 43 -17.93 -12.10 1.63
N LEU A 44 -18.07 -10.85 2.11
CA LEU A 44 -19.30 -10.40 2.77
C LEU A 44 -20.50 -10.41 1.82
N LYS A 45 -20.32 -10.04 0.54
CA LYS A 45 -21.37 -10.12 -0.48
C LYS A 45 -21.79 -11.58 -0.73
N TYR A 46 -20.84 -12.50 -0.76
CA TYR A 46 -21.13 -13.93 -0.86
C TYR A 46 -21.93 -14.44 0.36
N ASP A 47 -21.49 -14.08 1.57
CA ASP A 47 -22.19 -14.44 2.81
C ASP A 47 -23.61 -13.86 2.85
N LEU A 48 -23.79 -12.62 2.36
CA LEU A 48 -25.09 -11.98 2.23
C LEU A 48 -26.03 -12.77 1.30
N ILE A 49 -25.54 -13.24 0.14
CA ILE A 49 -26.32 -14.07 -0.79
C ILE A 49 -26.71 -15.39 -0.11
N LYS A 50 -25.78 -16.01 0.63
CA LYS A 50 -26.04 -17.24 1.38
C LYS A 50 -27.13 -17.03 2.44
N LEU A 51 -27.05 -15.95 3.21
CA LEU A 51 -28.07 -15.59 4.21
C LEU A 51 -29.43 -15.33 3.57
N ASN A 52 -29.49 -14.66 2.42
CA ASN A 52 -30.74 -14.44 1.71
C ASN A 52 -31.40 -15.76 1.29
N ARG A 53 -30.62 -16.73 0.79
CA ARG A 53 -31.14 -18.07 0.45
C ARG A 53 -31.71 -18.79 1.67
N LEU A 54 -31.10 -18.65 2.84
CA LEU A 54 -31.60 -19.25 4.09
C LEU A 54 -32.88 -18.56 4.57
N ASN A 55 -32.94 -17.23 4.51
CA ASN A 55 -34.13 -16.45 4.89
C ASN A 55 -35.35 -16.75 4.00
N LEU A 56 -35.13 -17.13 2.74
CA LEU A 56 -36.18 -17.61 1.82
C LEU A 56 -36.78 -18.96 2.27
N GLN A 57 -36.02 -19.79 2.99
CA GLN A 57 -36.45 -21.12 3.44
C GLN A 57 -37.06 -21.11 4.85
N SER A 58 -36.53 -20.27 5.75
CA SER A 58 -37.08 -20.03 7.09
C SER A 58 -36.80 -18.61 7.55
N THR A 59 -37.84 -17.90 8.02
CA THR A 59 -37.69 -16.56 8.61
C THR A 59 -37.23 -16.66 10.06
N ASP A 60 -35.95 -17.00 10.24
CA ASP A 60 -35.32 -17.00 11.56
C ASP A 60 -34.87 -15.57 11.92
N PRO A 61 -35.28 -15.00 13.07
CA PRO A 61 -34.96 -13.62 13.44
C PRO A 61 -33.45 -13.37 13.54
N LYS A 62 -32.68 -14.38 13.94
CA LYS A 62 -31.20 -14.31 14.04
C LYS A 62 -30.52 -14.13 12.67
N ASN A 63 -31.07 -14.69 11.60
CA ASN A 63 -30.49 -14.58 10.27
C ASN A 63 -30.80 -13.22 9.62
N MET A 64 -31.96 -12.64 9.95
CA MET A 64 -32.33 -11.28 9.54
C MET A 64 -31.44 -10.21 10.18
N GLU A 65 -31.12 -10.36 11.47
CA GLU A 65 -30.18 -9.48 12.17
C GLU A 65 -28.79 -9.52 11.52
N LYS A 66 -28.22 -10.72 11.34
CA LYS A 66 -26.93 -10.93 10.66
C LYS A 66 -26.90 -10.37 9.25
N HIS A 67 -27.99 -10.53 8.49
CA HIS A 67 -28.10 -9.97 7.14
C HIS A 67 -27.99 -8.44 7.18
N SER A 68 -28.71 -7.79 8.10
CA SER A 68 -28.66 -6.34 8.27
C SER A 68 -27.26 -5.86 8.67
N ASP A 69 -26.56 -6.60 9.53
CA ASP A 69 -25.23 -6.23 10.00
C ASP A 69 -24.16 -6.42 8.93
N THR A 70 -24.27 -7.50 8.14
CA THR A 70 -23.39 -7.75 6.99
C THR A 70 -23.56 -6.63 5.95
N LYS A 71 -24.80 -6.20 5.69
CA LYS A 71 -25.07 -5.06 4.81
C LYS A 71 -24.45 -3.76 5.33
N LYS A 72 -24.62 -3.46 6.63
CA LYS A 72 -23.98 -2.30 7.27
C LYS A 72 -22.45 -2.39 7.19
N GLN A 73 -21.86 -3.57 7.31
CA GLN A 73 -20.42 -3.77 7.23
C GLN A 73 -19.89 -3.50 5.82
N ILE A 74 -20.59 -3.97 4.78
CA ILE A 74 -20.25 -3.65 3.38
C ILE A 74 -20.26 -2.14 3.15
N GLU A 75 -21.32 -1.46 3.57
CA GLU A 75 -21.46 -0.01 3.41
C GLU A 75 -20.35 0.77 4.14
N ARG A 76 -19.98 0.34 5.36
CA ARG A 76 -18.85 0.92 6.10
C ARG A 76 -17.53 0.73 5.37
N LEU A 77 -17.28 -0.44 4.79
CA LEU A 77 -16.06 -0.71 4.04
C LEU A 77 -16.02 0.12 2.76
N GLU A 78 -17.10 0.15 1.98
CA GLU A 78 -17.19 0.94 0.74
C GLU A 78 -16.98 2.44 0.98
N ASN A 79 -17.48 2.97 2.11
CA ASN A 79 -17.32 4.39 2.46
C ASN A 79 -15.99 4.72 3.16
N SER A 80 -15.15 3.74 3.48
CA SER A 80 -13.92 3.99 4.23
C SER A 80 -12.78 4.47 3.34
N ALA A 81 -12.29 5.69 3.59
CA ALA A 81 -11.15 6.26 2.86
C ALA A 81 -9.82 5.61 3.30
N LEU A 82 -9.33 4.67 2.50
CA LEU A 82 -8.10 3.89 2.77
C LEU A 82 -6.84 4.77 2.83
N GLU A 83 -6.81 5.87 2.07
CA GLU A 83 -5.69 6.81 1.97
C GLU A 83 -5.33 7.48 3.30
N ASN A 84 -6.31 7.59 4.20
CA ASN A 84 -6.21 8.23 5.51
C ASN A 84 -6.00 7.22 6.64
N SER A 85 -5.78 5.94 6.32
CA SER A 85 -5.59 4.93 7.34
C SER A 85 -4.31 5.15 8.14
N LYS A 86 -4.41 5.15 9.48
CA LYS A 86 -3.26 5.30 10.38
C LYS A 86 -2.17 4.24 10.16
N LYS A 87 -2.54 3.09 9.58
CA LYS A 87 -1.62 2.01 9.20
C LYS A 87 -0.55 2.48 8.20
N LEU A 88 -0.86 3.46 7.35
CA LEU A 88 0.07 4.01 6.36
C LEU A 88 1.18 4.87 6.97
N LEU A 89 1.01 5.37 8.20
CA LEU A 89 2.01 6.21 8.88
C LEU A 89 3.26 5.43 9.33
N PHE A 90 3.17 4.10 9.38
CA PHE A 90 4.22 3.24 9.90
C PHE A 90 4.63 2.19 8.88
N HIS A 91 5.93 2.00 8.68
CA HIS A 91 6.44 0.91 7.86
C HIS A 91 6.53 -0.40 8.69
N PRO A 92 6.07 -1.55 8.17
CA PRO A 92 5.94 -2.79 8.95
C PRO A 92 7.27 -3.32 9.50
N GLN A 93 8.38 -3.10 8.79
CA GLN A 93 9.69 -3.63 9.16
C GLN A 93 10.52 -2.69 10.06
N ILE A 94 9.95 -1.58 10.57
CA ILE A 94 10.69 -0.61 11.40
C ILE A 94 11.27 -1.28 12.66
N SER A 95 10.52 -2.17 13.29
CA SER A 95 10.97 -2.88 14.50
C SER A 95 12.21 -3.73 14.23
N HIS A 96 12.20 -4.48 13.12
CA HIS A 96 13.31 -5.32 12.70
C HIS A 96 14.54 -4.49 12.31
N LEU A 97 14.33 -3.38 11.60
CA LEU A 97 15.40 -2.45 11.24
C LEU A 97 16.07 -1.88 12.51
N LYS A 98 15.27 -1.44 13.48
CA LYS A 98 15.76 -0.95 14.76
C LYS A 98 16.58 -2.00 15.50
N GLU A 99 16.09 -3.23 15.55
CA GLU A 99 16.79 -4.35 16.18
C GLU A 99 18.13 -4.62 15.50
N LEU A 100 18.15 -4.73 14.17
CA LEU A 100 19.36 -4.94 13.39
C LEU A 100 20.41 -3.83 13.63
N ILE A 101 19.96 -2.58 13.75
CA ILE A 101 20.85 -1.45 14.07
C ILE A 101 21.46 -1.59 15.47
N LEU A 102 20.68 -2.05 16.45
CA LEU A 102 21.12 -2.22 17.82
C LEU A 102 22.05 -3.43 17.98
N THR A 103 21.75 -4.56 17.33
CA THR A 103 22.60 -5.75 17.38
C THR A 103 23.92 -5.56 16.62
N SER A 104 23.92 -4.78 15.54
CA SER A 104 25.11 -4.52 14.73
C SER A 104 26.06 -3.45 15.28
N THR A 105 25.92 -3.01 16.55
CA THR A 105 26.76 -1.95 17.14
C THR A 105 27.84 -2.47 18.08
N PRO A 106 29.06 -2.75 17.57
CA PRO A 106 30.23 -2.72 18.43
C PRO A 106 30.59 -1.25 18.70
N SER A 107 30.37 -0.78 19.93
CA SER A 107 30.45 0.63 20.34
C SER A 107 31.82 1.33 20.22
N SER A 108 32.87 0.71 19.64
CA SER A 108 34.23 1.28 19.65
C SER A 108 34.75 1.80 18.30
N ASP A 109 34.12 1.47 17.16
CA ASP A 109 34.67 1.78 15.83
C ASP A 109 33.99 3.00 15.18
N SER A 110 34.59 4.18 15.36
CA SER A 110 34.12 5.47 14.83
C SER A 110 33.93 5.44 13.30
N THR A 111 34.77 4.70 12.58
CA THR A 111 34.71 4.63 11.11
C THR A 111 33.44 3.92 10.62
N LYS A 112 33.10 2.77 11.23
CA LYS A 112 31.86 2.03 10.95
C LYS A 112 30.62 2.83 11.30
N HIS A 113 30.68 3.61 12.38
CA HIS A 113 29.59 4.50 12.77
C HIS A 113 29.32 5.57 11.70
N SER A 114 30.37 6.27 11.24
CA SER A 114 30.27 7.27 10.19
C SER A 114 29.76 6.69 8.87
N ASN A 115 30.30 5.55 8.44
CA ASN A 115 29.87 4.88 7.20
C ASN A 115 28.39 4.49 7.26
N ARG A 116 27.88 4.04 8.40
CA ARG A 116 26.47 3.71 8.55
C ARG A 116 25.55 4.93 8.43
N ILE A 117 25.95 6.06 9.01
CA ILE A 117 25.21 7.32 8.85
C ILE A 117 25.15 7.71 7.37
N LYS A 118 26.27 7.57 6.64
CA LYS A 118 26.34 7.80 5.19
C LYS A 118 25.40 6.87 4.42
N HIS A 119 25.45 5.57 4.67
CA HIS A 119 24.58 4.60 3.99
C HIS A 119 23.10 4.87 4.22
N PHE A 120 22.69 5.26 5.43
CA PHE A 120 21.28 5.62 5.69
C PHE A 120 20.86 6.85 4.89
N LYS A 121 21.76 7.82 4.72
CA LYS A 121 21.52 8.98 3.89
C LYS A 121 21.43 8.58 2.41
N GLU A 122 22.38 7.82 1.90
CA GLU A 122 22.41 7.33 0.51
C GLU A 122 21.15 6.55 0.15
N VAL A 123 20.72 5.63 1.02
CA VAL A 123 19.47 4.88 0.80
C VAL A 123 18.25 5.80 0.85
N SER A 124 18.21 6.76 1.78
CA SER A 124 17.12 7.73 1.84
C SER A 124 17.03 8.58 0.57
N ASP A 125 18.17 9.05 0.07
CA ASP A 125 18.26 9.86 -1.15
C ASP A 125 17.85 9.03 -2.37
N PHE A 126 18.30 7.77 -2.46
CA PHE A 126 17.89 6.82 -3.49
C PHE A 126 16.36 6.63 -3.54
N LEU A 127 15.70 6.43 -2.39
CA LEU A 127 14.25 6.24 -2.34
C LEU A 127 13.47 7.47 -2.79
N ILE A 128 13.98 8.67 -2.49
CA ILE A 128 13.38 9.93 -2.95
C ILE A 128 13.53 10.03 -4.48
N ASN A 129 14.74 9.84 -4.98
CA ASN A 129 15.05 9.91 -6.41
C ASN A 129 14.26 8.86 -7.22
N GLN A 130 14.09 7.66 -6.67
CA GLN A 130 13.27 6.62 -7.32
C GLN A 130 11.80 7.04 -7.43
N SER A 131 11.27 7.70 -6.39
CA SER A 131 9.89 8.20 -6.42
C SER A 131 9.73 9.31 -7.48
N GLU A 132 10.69 10.23 -7.57
CA GLU A 132 10.71 11.28 -8.61
C GLU A 132 10.87 10.69 -10.02
N TYR A 133 11.72 9.68 -10.17
CA TYR A 133 11.88 8.96 -11.43
C TYR A 133 10.56 8.32 -11.87
N ASP A 134 9.85 7.63 -10.98
CA ASP A 134 8.57 7.01 -11.29
C ASP A 134 7.53 8.06 -11.76
N GLU A 135 7.48 9.23 -11.09
CA GLU A 135 6.61 10.35 -11.50
C GLU A 135 6.97 10.90 -12.89
N LEU A 136 8.27 11.02 -13.21
CA LEU A 136 8.73 11.46 -14.52
C LEU A 136 8.39 10.44 -15.61
N VAL A 137 8.59 9.15 -15.34
CA VAL A 137 8.24 8.08 -16.28
C VAL A 137 6.75 8.09 -16.60
N GLU A 138 5.88 8.26 -15.60
CA GLU A 138 4.43 8.33 -15.81
C GLU A 138 4.02 9.54 -16.65
N ARG A 139 4.68 10.70 -16.47
CA ARG A 139 4.38 11.92 -17.22
C ARG A 139 4.81 11.85 -18.68
N TYR A 140 6.02 11.35 -18.94
CA TYR A 140 6.62 11.39 -20.28
C TYR A 140 6.43 10.10 -21.06
N ASN A 141 6.16 8.98 -20.39
CA ASN A 141 5.89 7.69 -21.01
C ASN A 141 4.64 7.01 -20.40
N PRO A 142 3.46 7.64 -20.52
CA PRO A 142 2.21 7.03 -20.04
C PRO A 142 1.88 5.74 -20.81
N GLY A 143 2.44 5.55 -22.02
CA GLY A 143 2.28 4.32 -22.80
C GLY A 143 2.95 3.09 -22.17
N LEU A 144 3.85 3.27 -21.20
CA LEU A 144 4.49 2.15 -20.51
C LEU A 144 3.51 1.39 -19.61
N THR A 145 2.62 2.10 -18.91
CA THR A 145 1.67 1.54 -17.94
C THR A 145 0.29 1.25 -18.54
N MET A 146 0.00 1.77 -19.74
CA MET A 146 -1.27 1.54 -20.43
C MET A 146 -1.49 0.06 -20.78
N SER A 147 -2.72 -0.41 -20.58
CA SER A 147 -3.15 -1.72 -21.03
C SER A 147 -3.15 -1.80 -22.57
N GLN A 148 -3.10 -3.02 -23.11
CA GLN A 148 -3.12 -3.20 -24.55
C GLN A 148 -4.40 -2.62 -25.18
N GLU A 149 -5.56 -2.82 -24.56
CA GLU A 149 -6.83 -2.24 -25.02
C GLU A 149 -6.80 -0.71 -25.07
N GLU A 150 -6.24 -0.06 -24.04
CA GLU A 150 -6.12 1.39 -24.00
C GLU A 150 -5.20 1.91 -25.11
N LYS A 151 -4.11 1.19 -25.40
CA LYS A 151 -3.19 1.53 -26.50
C LYS A 151 -3.89 1.46 -27.85
N VAL A 152 -4.64 0.39 -28.10
CA VAL A 152 -5.42 0.26 -29.34
C VAL A 152 -6.45 1.40 -29.40
N LYS A 153 -7.21 1.67 -28.33
CA LYS A 153 -8.19 2.77 -28.27
C LYS A 153 -7.59 4.13 -28.59
N ARG A 154 -6.46 4.49 -27.96
CA ARG A 154 -5.78 5.77 -28.26
C ARG A 154 -5.25 5.83 -29.68
N THR A 155 -4.77 4.71 -30.21
CA THR A 155 -4.27 4.65 -31.59
C THR A 155 -5.40 4.81 -32.59
N ALA A 156 -6.53 4.14 -32.37
CA ALA A 156 -7.75 4.31 -33.15
C ALA A 156 -8.25 5.75 -33.12
N GLN A 157 -8.34 6.38 -31.94
CA GLN A 157 -8.72 7.79 -31.81
C GLN A 157 -7.77 8.74 -32.55
N LYS A 158 -6.45 8.49 -32.51
CA LYS A 158 -5.47 9.28 -33.28
C LYS A 158 -5.71 9.24 -34.78
N VAL A 159 -6.22 8.12 -35.31
CA VAL A 159 -6.55 7.97 -36.74
C VAL A 159 -8.02 8.25 -37.05
N GLY A 160 -8.79 8.80 -36.09
CA GLY A 160 -10.20 9.12 -36.29
C GLY A 160 -11.13 7.89 -36.36
N PHE A 161 -10.70 6.74 -35.83
CA PHE A 161 -11.45 5.49 -35.82
C PHE A 161 -12.00 5.20 -34.41
N GLU A 162 -13.26 4.79 -34.31
CA GLU A 162 -13.86 4.33 -33.05
C GLU A 162 -13.80 2.80 -32.96
N ILE A 163 -13.28 2.29 -31.84
CA ILE A 163 -13.24 0.84 -31.59
C ILE A 163 -14.61 0.40 -31.06
N PRO A 164 -15.24 -0.61 -31.68
CA PRO A 164 -16.47 -1.20 -31.15
C PRO A 164 -16.28 -1.74 -29.72
N PRO A 165 -17.32 -1.73 -28.87
CA PRO A 165 -17.25 -2.36 -27.56
C PRO A 165 -16.94 -3.86 -27.71
N GLU A 166 -16.14 -4.41 -26.80
CA GLU A 166 -15.90 -5.85 -26.75
C GLU A 166 -17.23 -6.60 -26.64
N ARG A 167 -17.37 -7.67 -27.44
CA ARG A 167 -18.54 -8.54 -27.35
C ARG A 167 -18.51 -9.27 -26.01
N VAL A 168 -19.44 -8.92 -25.14
CA VAL A 168 -19.70 -9.65 -23.90
C VAL A 168 -20.39 -10.96 -24.28
N ASN A 169 -19.71 -12.09 -24.11
CA ASN A 169 -20.29 -13.44 -24.23
C ASN A 169 -20.75 -13.94 -22.86
#